data_AF-K1YCF1-F1
#
_entry.id   AF-K1YCF1-F1
#
_cell.length_a   1.000
_cell.length_b   1.000
_cell.length_c   1.000
_cell.angle_alpha   90.00
_cell.angle_beta   90.00
_cell.angle_gamma   90.00
#
_symmetry.space_group_name_H-M   'P 1'
#
loop_
_entity.id
_entity.type
_entity.pdbx_description
1 polymer ?
#
loop_
_entity_poly.entity_id
_entity_poly.type
_entity_poly.pdbx_seq_one_letter_code
_entity_poly.pdbx_strand_id
1 'polypeptide(L)'
;TLAAVYAPIGLQGGLTGSLFREFAFTLAGAVFISGIVAVTLSPMMSSRLLKAGMTERGFAGRIERDFKKIRNLYSRLLDKTLNARPAVYMVWMLVSMLTIPMFTMSAKELAPAEDQGVIFGILDAAADSTLDQTSLYAAAVNEAFLSVPETEFVFQITMPSSGFGGMVVKPWQERDRNIFQIMPEVQQKLHGITGIRMFPVTPPALPGGGQFPVEFVLASTAEPEQILSFANQIQLAAMQSGMFAFPPIIDVKIDQPQAELVLDRDKVADLGLNLQQVGADLSAMLGGNFVNRFNIGGRSYKVIPQIRRMDRLNPDQLRDIYVSGGHGKLIPLSTIATIRNSTVPRSLNRFQQLNAVKISGVAVRPLDEALQFLEGEAVKILPQGYVLDYTGESRQLRTEGNRFVQAFGLAVILIFLVLAAQFNSFRDPFVILTGSVPLAMFGAMIFTFLKMPDPNVPFWTHGWTTTMNIYSQVGLVTLVGLVSKNGILIVEFANKLQEKGLLKREAVHEAAITRLRPILMTTGATIAGHFPLTLVTGAGAAARNSIGLVLVGGMAIGTLFTLFVVPSIYMLIAKDHMKDRVREGEIDSDGIEQTT
;
A
#
# COMPACT_ATOMS: atom_id res chain seq x y z
N THR A 1 6.86 0.55 27.38
CA THR A 1 6.22 -0.34 26.39
C THR A 1 5.97 0.33 25.06
N LEU A 2 5.22 1.45 24.98
CA LEU A 2 4.97 2.15 23.70
C LEU A 2 6.26 2.46 22.93
N ALA A 3 7.27 3.07 23.56
CA ALA A 3 8.57 3.32 22.91
C ALA A 3 9.26 2.02 22.43
N ALA A 4 9.11 0.91 23.16
CA ALA A 4 9.68 -0.38 22.80
C ALA A 4 8.98 -1.03 21.60
N VAL A 5 7.67 -0.79 21.44
CA VAL A 5 6.90 -1.24 20.27
C VAL A 5 7.44 -0.60 18.98
N TYR A 6 7.78 0.69 19.06
CA TYR A 6 8.17 1.47 17.89
C TYR A 6 9.66 1.34 17.52
N ALA A 7 10.53 0.90 18.43
CA ALA A 7 11.96 0.82 18.18
C ALA A 7 12.35 -0.11 17.01
N PRO A 8 11.86 -1.37 16.91
CA PRO A 8 12.17 -2.24 15.77
C PRO A 8 11.66 -1.69 14.44
N ILE A 9 10.50 -1.04 14.51
CA ILE A 9 9.74 -0.58 13.35
C ILE A 9 10.36 0.69 12.78
N GLY A 10 10.83 1.61 13.64
CA GLY A 10 11.56 2.81 13.21
C GLY A 10 12.91 2.52 12.56
N LEU A 11 13.52 1.36 12.88
CA LEU A 11 14.77 0.89 12.30
C LEU A 11 14.59 0.12 10.98
N GLN A 12 13.35 -0.10 10.55
CA GLN A 12 13.07 -0.78 9.28
C GLN A 12 13.47 0.09 8.08
N GLY A 13 14.05 -0.54 7.07
CA GLY A 13 14.37 0.07 5.76
C GLY A 13 13.29 -0.18 4.70
N GLY A 14 13.46 0.41 3.52
CA GLY A 14 12.47 0.37 2.44
C GLY A 14 11.41 1.47 2.55
N LEU A 15 10.44 1.47 1.63
CA LEU A 15 9.38 2.48 1.54
C LEU A 15 8.46 2.40 2.77
N THR A 16 7.97 1.20 3.09
CA THR A 16 7.19 0.94 4.30
C THR A 16 7.95 1.38 5.56
N GLY A 17 9.26 1.10 5.63
CA GLY A 17 10.11 1.50 6.76
C GLY A 17 10.24 3.02 6.92
N SER A 18 10.40 3.77 5.82
CA SER A 18 10.43 5.25 5.87
C SER A 18 9.12 5.85 6.39
N LEU A 19 7.98 5.35 5.92
CA LEU A 19 6.67 5.80 6.40
C LEU A 19 6.49 5.47 7.89
N PHE A 20 6.84 4.25 8.29
CA PHE A 20 6.77 3.81 9.67
C PHE A 20 7.67 4.60 10.61
N ARG A 21 8.84 5.04 10.14
CA ARG A 21 9.81 5.80 10.92
C ARG A 21 9.26 7.14 11.41
N GLU A 22 8.55 7.87 10.55
CA GLU A 22 7.94 9.15 10.90
C GLU A 22 6.90 8.99 12.02
N PHE A 23 6.03 7.99 11.90
CA PHE A 23 5.05 7.67 12.94
C PHE A 23 5.72 7.19 14.24
N ALA A 24 6.69 6.27 14.13
CA ALA A 24 7.37 5.66 15.26
C ALA A 24 8.09 6.69 16.13
N PHE A 25 8.92 7.56 15.54
CA PHE A 25 9.69 8.54 16.32
C PHE A 25 8.84 9.68 16.84
N THR A 26 7.86 10.15 16.06
CA THR A 26 6.93 11.19 16.53
C THR A 26 6.14 10.70 17.73
N LEU A 27 5.59 9.49 17.68
CA LEU A 27 4.79 8.95 18.78
C LEU A 27 5.66 8.57 19.97
N ALA A 28 6.83 7.97 19.76
CA ALA A 28 7.77 7.67 20.83
C ALA A 28 8.25 8.94 21.54
N GLY A 29 8.59 9.99 20.79
CA GLY A 29 8.99 11.29 21.32
C GLY A 29 7.85 11.96 22.10
N ALA A 30 6.65 12.00 21.55
CA ALA A 30 5.47 12.57 22.21
C ALA A 30 5.12 11.83 23.51
N VAL A 31 5.16 10.50 23.50
CA VAL A 31 4.91 9.67 24.70
C VAL A 31 6.00 9.86 25.75
N PHE A 32 7.25 10.00 25.34
CA PHE A 32 8.36 10.27 26.25
C PHE A 32 8.20 11.61 26.97
N ILE A 33 7.93 12.69 26.22
CA ILE A 33 7.65 14.01 26.78
C ILE A 33 6.40 13.96 27.68
N SER A 34 5.34 13.28 27.23
CA SER A 34 4.12 13.07 28.04
C SER A 34 4.42 12.36 29.36
N GLY A 35 5.33 11.38 29.37
CA GLY A 35 5.79 10.70 30.58
C GLY A 35 6.49 11.65 31.55
N ILE A 36 7.41 12.51 31.06
CA ILE A 36 8.08 13.52 31.88
C ILE A 36 7.05 14.48 32.50
N VAL A 37 6.12 14.99 31.69
CA VAL A 37 5.06 15.91 32.13
C VAL A 37 4.15 15.25 33.18
N ALA A 38 3.79 13.97 32.99
CA ALA A 38 2.93 13.22 33.91
C ALA A 38 3.56 12.99 35.29
N VAL A 39 4.89 12.87 35.37
CA VAL A 39 5.61 12.65 36.64
C VAL A 39 6.02 13.96 37.31
N THR A 40 6.21 15.05 36.57
CA THR A 40 6.72 16.33 37.10
C THR A 40 5.64 17.40 37.23
N LEU A 41 5.09 17.84 36.11
CA LEU A 41 4.17 18.96 36.03
C LEU A 41 2.77 18.59 36.53
N SER A 42 2.26 17.40 36.20
CA SER A 42 0.90 17.00 36.58
C SER A 42 0.72 16.92 38.11
N PRO A 43 1.62 16.32 38.91
CA PRO A 43 1.51 16.34 40.36
C PRO A 43 1.65 17.74 40.96
N MET A 44 2.55 18.57 40.42
CA MET A 44 2.76 19.96 40.88
C MET A 44 1.51 20.83 40.63
N MET A 45 0.92 20.73 39.43
CA MET A 45 -0.33 21.42 39.12
C MET A 45 -1.49 20.90 39.96
N SER A 46 -1.57 19.58 40.14
CA SER A 46 -2.65 18.96 40.94
C SER A 46 -2.62 19.42 42.39
N SER A 47 -1.44 19.58 43.00
CA SER A 47 -1.32 20.05 44.39
C SER A 47 -1.75 21.51 44.59
N ARG A 48 -1.67 22.34 43.53
CA ARG A 48 -2.09 23.75 43.58
C ARG A 48 -3.51 24.02 43.08
N LEU A 49 -4.00 23.24 42.13
CA LEU A 49 -5.27 23.49 41.44
C LEU A 49 -6.45 22.66 41.98
N LEU A 50 -6.20 21.46 42.51
CA LEU A 50 -7.28 20.60 43.01
C LEU A 50 -7.68 21.01 44.43
N LYS A 51 -8.95 21.39 44.60
CA LYS A 51 -9.57 21.65 45.91
C LYS A 51 -10.37 20.44 46.38
N ALA A 52 -10.39 20.21 47.69
CA ALA A 52 -11.22 19.16 48.29
C ALA A 52 -12.72 19.40 48.02
N GLY A 53 -13.47 18.34 47.72
CA GLY A 53 -14.93 18.38 47.53
C GLY A 53 -15.45 18.74 46.12
N MET A 54 -14.57 18.98 45.13
CA MET A 54 -15.01 19.34 43.76
C MET A 54 -15.81 18.24 43.04
N THR A 55 -15.69 16.99 43.46
CA THR A 55 -16.37 15.84 42.83
C THR A 55 -17.77 15.56 43.40
N GLU A 56 -18.19 16.25 44.45
CA GLU A 56 -19.43 15.91 45.17
C GLU A 56 -20.69 16.58 44.60
N ARG A 57 -20.56 17.64 43.77
CA ARG A 57 -21.71 18.42 43.26
C ARG A 57 -21.61 18.67 41.75
N GLY A 58 -22.76 18.82 41.08
CA GLY A 58 -22.86 19.12 39.65
C GLY A 58 -22.69 17.90 38.72
N PHE A 59 -22.22 18.16 37.49
CA PHE A 59 -22.03 17.13 36.44
C PHE A 59 -21.04 16.04 36.86
N ALA A 60 -19.95 16.42 37.54
CA ALA A 60 -18.96 15.48 38.07
C ALA A 60 -19.58 14.47 39.06
N GLY A 61 -20.44 14.94 39.97
CA GLY A 61 -21.16 14.07 40.91
C GLY A 61 -22.21 13.18 40.26
N ARG A 62 -22.72 13.52 39.07
CA ARG A 62 -23.60 12.63 38.28
C ARG A 62 -22.79 11.51 37.63
N ILE A 63 -21.66 11.84 37.01
CA ILE A 63 -20.73 10.86 36.45
C ILE A 63 -20.23 9.89 37.53
N GLU A 64 -19.90 10.37 38.73
CA GLU A 64 -19.46 9.51 39.84
C GLU A 64 -20.53 8.47 40.21
N ARG A 65 -21.80 8.89 40.30
CA ARG A 65 -22.92 8.00 40.62
C ARG A 65 -23.17 6.97 39.52
N ASP A 66 -23.15 7.38 38.26
CA ASP A 66 -23.35 6.46 37.14
C ASP A 66 -22.15 5.51 36.98
N PHE A 67 -20.93 5.99 37.20
CA PHE A 67 -19.74 5.15 37.24
C PHE A 67 -19.81 4.12 38.38
N LYS A 68 -20.33 4.48 39.55
CA LYS A 68 -20.53 3.53 40.65
C LYS A 68 -21.47 2.38 40.25
N LYS A 69 -22.51 2.65 39.45
CA LYS A 69 -23.38 1.61 38.89
C LYS A 69 -22.60 0.71 37.92
N ILE A 70 -21.85 1.28 36.99
CA ILE A 70 -21.02 0.54 36.02
C ILE A 70 -19.99 -0.34 36.75
N ARG A 71 -19.31 0.22 37.76
CA ARG A 71 -18.36 -0.51 38.61
C ARG A 71 -18.99 -1.69 39.31
N ASN A 72 -20.18 -1.49 39.91
CA ASN A 72 -20.88 -2.56 40.61
C ASN A 72 -21.38 -3.65 39.64
N LEU A 73 -21.84 -3.26 38.45
CA LEU A 73 -22.21 -4.21 37.39
C LEU A 73 -21.00 -5.00 36.91
N TYR A 74 -19.90 -4.31 36.63
CA TYR A 74 -18.62 -4.92 36.22
C TYR A 74 -18.11 -5.90 37.27
N SER A 75 -18.11 -5.54 38.56
CA SER A 75 -17.72 -6.46 39.65
C SER A 75 -18.55 -7.74 39.65
N ARG A 76 -19.89 -7.63 39.55
CA ARG A 76 -20.77 -8.82 39.49
C ARG A 76 -20.52 -9.69 38.26
N LEU A 77 -20.29 -9.06 37.10
CA LEU A 77 -19.97 -9.78 35.86
C LEU A 77 -18.59 -10.43 35.94
N LEU A 78 -17.61 -9.72 36.49
CA LEU A 78 -16.26 -10.22 36.69
C LEU A 78 -16.25 -11.44 37.61
N ASP A 79 -16.97 -11.40 38.74
CA ASP A 79 -17.12 -12.56 39.63
C ASP A 79 -17.72 -13.78 38.92
N LYS A 80 -18.74 -13.58 38.07
CA LYS A 80 -19.31 -14.65 37.25
C LYS A 80 -18.28 -15.21 36.26
N THR A 81 -17.54 -14.34 35.57
CA THR A 81 -16.49 -14.78 34.63
C THR A 81 -15.34 -15.50 35.32
N LEU A 82 -14.93 -15.06 36.52
CA LEU A 82 -13.91 -15.70 37.34
C LEU A 82 -14.38 -17.04 37.95
N ASN A 83 -15.68 -17.26 38.07
CA ASN A 83 -16.24 -18.58 38.41
C ASN A 83 -16.32 -19.50 37.18
N ALA A 84 -16.65 -18.95 36.00
CA ALA A 84 -16.75 -19.68 34.74
C ALA A 84 -15.45 -19.67 33.91
N ARG A 85 -14.28 -19.78 34.55
CA ARG A 85 -12.96 -19.64 33.87
C ARG A 85 -12.77 -20.57 32.66
N PRO A 86 -13.19 -21.85 32.69
CA PRO A 86 -13.04 -22.73 31.53
C PRO A 86 -13.74 -22.18 30.28
N ALA A 87 -14.92 -21.55 30.45
CA ALA A 87 -15.63 -20.91 29.36
C ALA A 87 -14.87 -19.68 28.83
N VAL A 88 -14.28 -18.87 29.72
CA VAL A 88 -13.45 -17.73 29.32
C VAL A 88 -12.20 -18.17 28.56
N TYR A 89 -11.56 -19.27 28.97
CA TYR A 89 -10.41 -19.83 28.24
C TYR A 89 -10.81 -20.35 26.87
N MET A 90 -11.97 -21.00 26.75
CA MET A 90 -12.51 -21.44 25.46
C MET A 90 -12.76 -20.25 24.52
N VAL A 91 -13.43 -19.20 25.00
CA VAL A 91 -13.67 -17.98 24.21
C VAL A 91 -12.36 -17.31 23.82
N TRP A 92 -11.43 -17.17 24.76
CA TRP A 92 -10.10 -16.60 24.49
C TRP A 92 -9.34 -17.39 23.42
N MET A 93 -9.31 -18.71 23.53
CA MET A 93 -8.64 -19.58 22.55
C MET A 93 -9.30 -19.47 21.18
N LEU A 94 -10.63 -19.53 21.13
CA LEU A 94 -11.39 -19.43 19.88
C LEU A 94 -11.17 -18.08 19.20
N VAL A 95 -11.31 -16.98 19.93
CA VAL A 95 -11.10 -15.63 19.40
C VAL A 95 -9.65 -15.43 18.95
N SER A 96 -8.68 -15.94 19.72
CA SER A 96 -7.26 -15.89 19.34
C SER A 96 -7.00 -16.70 18.07
N MET A 97 -7.58 -17.90 17.94
CA MET A 97 -7.44 -18.72 16.73
C MET A 97 -8.10 -18.07 15.51
N LEU A 98 -9.26 -17.40 15.67
CA LEU A 98 -9.93 -16.68 14.58
C LEU A 98 -9.09 -15.55 13.99
N THR A 99 -8.13 -14.99 14.73
CA THR A 99 -7.23 -13.97 14.16
C THR A 99 -6.39 -14.50 12.99
N ILE A 100 -6.07 -15.80 12.98
CA ILE A 100 -5.26 -16.42 11.92
C ILE A 100 -5.98 -16.41 10.56
N PRO A 101 -7.18 -17.01 10.41
CA PRO A 101 -7.91 -16.96 9.14
C PRO A 101 -8.31 -15.52 8.77
N MET A 102 -8.61 -14.66 9.76
CA MET A 102 -8.88 -13.25 9.48
C MET A 102 -7.66 -12.55 8.87
N PHE A 103 -6.44 -12.90 9.28
CA PHE A 103 -5.21 -12.31 8.72
C PHE A 103 -4.94 -12.83 7.31
N THR A 104 -5.09 -14.14 7.10
CA THR A 104 -4.76 -14.77 5.82
C THR A 104 -5.78 -14.48 4.73
N MET A 105 -7.06 -14.32 5.09
CA MET A 105 -8.16 -14.07 4.15
C MET A 105 -8.47 -12.59 3.94
N SER A 106 -7.92 -11.66 4.75
CA SER A 106 -8.12 -10.23 4.54
C SER A 106 -7.47 -9.78 3.23
N ALA A 107 -8.17 -8.94 2.47
CA ALA A 107 -7.64 -8.30 1.26
C ALA A 107 -6.36 -7.51 1.58
N LYS A 108 -5.28 -7.75 0.83
CA LYS A 108 -4.00 -7.07 0.97
C LYS A 108 -3.76 -6.10 -0.16
N GLU A 109 -3.37 -4.88 0.19
CA GLU A 109 -2.94 -3.84 -0.74
C GLU A 109 -1.83 -3.01 -0.07
N LEU A 110 -1.03 -2.29 -0.86
CA LEU A 110 0.06 -1.49 -0.28
C LEU A 110 -0.48 -0.27 0.47
N ALA A 111 -1.30 0.52 -0.22
CA ALA A 111 -2.02 1.67 0.31
C ALA A 111 -3.39 1.76 -0.37
N PRO A 112 -4.43 2.26 0.33
CA PRO A 112 -5.74 2.44 -0.29
C PRO A 112 -5.66 3.48 -1.40
N ALA A 113 -6.39 3.25 -2.50
CA ALA A 113 -6.52 4.22 -3.57
C ALA A 113 -7.19 5.50 -3.04
N GLU A 114 -6.66 6.65 -3.43
CA GLU A 114 -7.13 7.97 -2.96
C GLU A 114 -7.72 8.79 -4.12
N ASP A 115 -8.68 9.64 -3.77
CA ASP A 115 -9.15 10.66 -4.69
C ASP A 115 -8.19 11.86 -4.66
N GLN A 116 -7.30 11.91 -5.66
CA GLN A 116 -6.34 12.99 -5.86
C GLN A 116 -6.86 14.09 -6.80
N GLY A 117 -8.13 14.05 -7.21
CA GLY A 117 -8.71 15.06 -8.09
C GLY A 117 -8.21 15.01 -9.54
N VAL A 118 -7.58 13.92 -9.97
CA VAL A 118 -7.09 13.76 -11.35
C VAL A 118 -7.29 12.34 -11.87
N ILE A 119 -7.70 12.22 -13.13
CA ILE A 119 -7.70 10.98 -13.90
C ILE A 119 -6.69 11.17 -15.02
N PHE A 120 -5.64 10.36 -15.03
CA PHE A 120 -4.72 10.28 -16.16
C PHE A 120 -5.31 9.40 -17.25
N GLY A 121 -4.93 9.65 -18.49
CA GLY A 121 -5.23 8.82 -19.64
C GLY A 121 -3.94 8.50 -20.40
N ILE A 122 -3.69 7.22 -20.61
CA ILE A 122 -2.57 6.74 -21.39
C ILE A 122 -3.07 6.42 -22.80
N LEU A 123 -2.55 7.14 -23.80
CA LEU A 123 -2.94 6.98 -25.19
C LEU A 123 -2.01 5.99 -25.88
N ASP A 124 -2.61 5.00 -26.54
CA ASP A 124 -1.98 4.00 -27.38
C ASP A 124 -2.59 4.05 -28.78
N ALA A 125 -1.76 4.27 -29.80
CA ALA A 125 -2.18 4.35 -31.20
C ALA A 125 -1.47 3.27 -32.05
N ALA A 126 -1.87 3.15 -33.31
CA ALA A 126 -1.21 2.24 -34.25
C ALA A 126 0.24 2.67 -34.49
N ALA A 127 1.10 1.73 -34.87
CA ALA A 127 2.53 1.98 -35.01
C ALA A 127 2.86 2.91 -36.20
N ASP A 128 1.99 2.91 -37.20
CA ASP A 128 2.04 3.71 -38.43
C ASP A 128 1.21 5.00 -38.33
N SER A 129 0.59 5.28 -37.18
CA SER A 129 -0.15 6.51 -36.95
C SER A 129 0.77 7.73 -37.06
N THR A 130 0.30 8.74 -37.81
CA THR A 130 0.96 10.04 -37.88
C THR A 130 0.50 10.95 -36.74
N LEU A 131 1.30 11.98 -36.41
CA LEU A 131 0.88 12.98 -35.42
C LEU A 131 -0.44 13.66 -35.84
N ASP A 132 -0.65 13.91 -37.13
CA ASP A 132 -1.86 14.57 -37.62
C ASP A 132 -3.10 13.69 -37.41
N GLN A 133 -2.99 12.37 -37.67
CA GLN A 133 -4.05 11.40 -37.42
C GLN A 133 -4.35 11.25 -35.93
N THR A 134 -3.31 11.09 -35.10
CA THR A 134 -3.49 10.93 -33.65
C THR A 134 -4.03 12.21 -33.02
N SER A 135 -3.66 13.39 -33.55
CA SER A 135 -4.17 14.69 -33.07
C SER A 135 -5.68 14.86 -33.32
N LEU A 136 -6.20 14.31 -34.42
CA LEU A 136 -7.65 14.32 -34.70
C LEU A 136 -8.43 13.56 -33.61
N TYR A 137 -8.00 12.33 -33.30
CA TYR A 137 -8.67 11.52 -32.28
C TYR A 137 -8.38 12.01 -30.86
N ALA A 138 -7.20 12.59 -30.63
CA ALA A 138 -6.84 13.27 -29.39
C ALA A 138 -7.80 14.43 -29.08
N ALA A 139 -8.23 15.20 -30.09
CA ALA A 139 -9.23 16.25 -29.89
C ALA A 139 -10.58 15.67 -29.40
N ALA A 140 -11.01 14.53 -29.95
CA ALA A 140 -12.21 13.84 -29.48
C ALA A 140 -12.07 13.32 -28.03
N VAL A 141 -10.88 12.88 -27.62
CA VAL A 141 -10.59 12.52 -26.22
C VAL A 141 -10.73 13.74 -25.30
N ASN A 142 -10.22 14.89 -25.73
CA ASN A 142 -10.35 16.13 -24.97
C ASN A 142 -11.83 16.54 -24.80
N GLU A 143 -12.63 16.45 -25.86
CA GLU A 143 -14.08 16.68 -25.79
C GLU A 143 -14.78 15.69 -24.86
N ALA A 144 -14.39 14.40 -24.89
CA ALA A 144 -14.93 13.38 -23.99
C ALA A 144 -14.65 13.72 -22.52
N PHE A 145 -13.44 14.18 -22.19
CA PHE A 145 -13.11 14.64 -20.84
C PHE A 145 -13.88 15.90 -20.44
N LEU A 146 -13.98 16.90 -21.32
CA LEU A 146 -14.73 18.14 -21.06
C LEU A 146 -16.25 17.91 -20.95
N SER A 147 -16.77 16.82 -21.52
CA SER A 147 -18.19 16.48 -21.40
C SER A 147 -18.63 16.05 -19.98
N VAL A 148 -17.68 15.80 -19.09
CA VAL A 148 -17.95 15.43 -17.69
C VAL A 148 -18.13 16.71 -16.86
N PRO A 149 -19.26 16.92 -16.17
CA PRO A 149 -19.55 18.17 -15.45
C PRO A 149 -18.55 18.55 -14.36
N GLU A 150 -17.90 17.55 -13.75
CA GLU A 150 -16.91 17.72 -12.70
C GLU A 150 -15.52 18.10 -13.23
N THR A 151 -15.31 18.13 -14.55
CA THR A 151 -14.02 18.53 -15.12
C THR A 151 -13.76 20.03 -14.89
N GLU A 152 -12.58 20.34 -14.36
CA GLU A 152 -12.09 21.71 -14.20
C GLU A 152 -11.21 22.11 -15.39
N PHE A 153 -10.23 21.26 -15.73
CA PHE A 153 -9.43 21.41 -16.94
C PHE A 153 -8.88 20.07 -17.43
N VAL A 154 -8.41 20.06 -18.68
CA VAL A 154 -7.81 18.88 -19.33
C VAL A 154 -6.43 19.27 -19.83
N PHE A 155 -5.48 18.33 -19.76
CA PHE A 155 -4.15 18.48 -20.36
C PHE A 155 -3.84 17.26 -21.22
N GLN A 156 -3.06 17.46 -22.28
CA GLN A 156 -2.70 16.39 -23.18
C GLN A 156 -1.37 16.66 -23.89
N ILE A 157 -0.59 15.59 -24.05
CA ILE A 157 0.66 15.50 -24.80
C ILE A 157 0.46 14.38 -25.82
N THR A 158 0.40 14.74 -27.09
CA THR A 158 0.17 13.80 -28.19
C THR A 158 1.47 13.53 -28.94
N MET A 159 1.78 12.26 -29.16
CA MET A 159 2.88 11.78 -30.00
C MET A 159 2.29 10.94 -31.16
N PRO A 160 3.07 10.55 -32.18
CA PRO A 160 2.54 9.82 -33.32
C PRO A 160 1.84 8.50 -32.94
N SER A 161 2.51 7.65 -32.16
CA SER A 161 2.03 6.30 -31.79
C SER A 161 1.67 6.15 -30.30
N SER A 162 1.74 7.23 -29.53
CA SER A 162 1.49 7.25 -28.09
C SER A 162 1.06 8.63 -27.61
N GLY A 163 0.64 8.74 -26.37
CA GLY A 163 0.36 10.03 -25.76
C GLY A 163 0.02 9.89 -24.28
N PHE A 164 -0.07 11.02 -23.63
CA PHE A 164 -0.42 11.11 -22.23
C PHE A 164 -1.32 12.31 -22.04
N GLY A 165 -2.38 12.16 -21.28
CA GLY A 165 -3.23 13.27 -20.92
C GLY A 165 -3.96 13.00 -19.63
N GLY A 166 -4.94 13.83 -19.33
CA GLY A 166 -5.78 13.61 -18.18
C GLY A 166 -6.75 14.75 -17.97
N MET A 167 -7.77 14.45 -17.17
CA MET A 167 -8.72 15.44 -16.67
C MET A 167 -8.44 15.69 -15.19
N VAL A 168 -8.33 16.97 -14.85
CA VAL A 168 -8.38 17.42 -13.47
C VAL A 168 -9.82 17.76 -13.15
N VAL A 169 -10.34 17.17 -12.07
CA VAL A 169 -11.69 17.43 -11.61
C VAL A 169 -11.69 18.55 -10.59
N LYS A 170 -12.83 19.20 -10.46
CA LYS A 170 -13.08 20.25 -9.47
C LYS A 170 -12.72 19.80 -8.06
N PRO A 171 -12.36 20.74 -7.17
CA PRO A 171 -12.12 20.46 -5.76
C PRO A 171 -13.24 19.65 -5.13
N TRP A 172 -12.92 18.79 -4.16
CA TRP A 172 -13.89 17.89 -3.54
C TRP A 172 -15.12 18.61 -2.97
N GLN A 173 -14.98 19.87 -2.55
CA GLN A 173 -16.08 20.67 -2.01
C GLN A 173 -17.11 21.13 -3.06
N GLU A 174 -16.75 21.08 -4.35
CA GLU A 174 -17.56 21.57 -5.47
C GLU A 174 -18.20 20.44 -6.30
N ARG A 175 -18.05 19.19 -5.85
CA ARG A 175 -18.59 18.01 -6.53
C ARG A 175 -19.23 17.03 -5.56
N ASP A 176 -20.30 16.39 -6.02
CA ASP A 176 -21.01 15.37 -5.24
C ASP A 176 -20.42 13.97 -5.46
N ARG A 177 -19.84 13.71 -6.63
CA ARG A 177 -19.29 12.41 -7.03
C ARG A 177 -17.80 12.31 -6.76
N ASN A 178 -17.37 11.13 -6.31
CA ASN A 178 -15.95 10.82 -6.14
C ASN A 178 -15.30 10.37 -7.46
N ILE A 179 -13.97 10.39 -7.53
CA ILE A 179 -13.24 10.02 -8.76
C ILE A 179 -13.52 8.58 -9.19
N PHE A 180 -13.73 7.67 -8.23
CA PHE A 180 -14.04 6.27 -8.49
C PHE A 180 -15.45 6.07 -9.07
N GLN A 181 -16.37 7.00 -8.85
CA GLN A 181 -17.70 7.03 -9.46
C GLN A 181 -17.69 7.69 -10.84
N ILE A 182 -16.79 8.65 -11.05
CA ILE A 182 -16.61 9.34 -12.34
C ILE A 182 -15.83 8.44 -13.32
N MET A 183 -14.88 7.66 -12.83
CA MET A 183 -13.98 6.84 -13.64
C MET A 183 -14.70 5.90 -14.63
N PRO A 184 -15.74 5.13 -14.26
CA PRO A 184 -16.44 4.26 -15.21
C PRO A 184 -17.15 5.03 -16.32
N GLU A 185 -17.73 6.20 -16.01
CA GLU A 185 -18.36 7.07 -17.02
C GLU A 185 -17.33 7.57 -18.03
N VAL A 186 -16.18 8.06 -17.53
CA VAL A 186 -15.05 8.51 -18.35
C VAL A 186 -14.54 7.36 -19.22
N GLN A 187 -14.33 6.18 -18.63
CA GLN A 187 -13.86 5.00 -19.34
C GLN A 187 -14.82 4.60 -20.47
N GLN A 188 -16.13 4.62 -20.23
CA GLN A 188 -17.14 4.32 -21.25
C GLN A 188 -17.09 5.32 -22.41
N LYS A 189 -16.96 6.62 -22.12
CA LYS A 189 -16.86 7.68 -23.14
C LYS A 189 -15.58 7.53 -23.97
N LEU A 190 -14.44 7.24 -23.32
CA LEU A 190 -13.16 7.04 -24.00
C LEU A 190 -13.15 5.78 -24.88
N HIS A 191 -13.79 4.70 -24.45
CA HIS A 191 -13.92 3.47 -25.24
C HIS A 191 -14.73 3.66 -26.54
N GLY A 192 -15.56 4.70 -26.63
CA GLY A 192 -16.33 5.03 -27.83
C GLY A 192 -15.50 5.65 -28.96
N ILE A 193 -14.28 6.09 -28.70
CA ILE A 193 -13.43 6.77 -29.68
C ILE A 193 -12.69 5.75 -30.54
N THR A 194 -13.11 5.60 -31.79
CA THR A 194 -12.45 4.71 -32.75
C THR A 194 -11.17 5.32 -33.29
N GLY A 195 -10.04 4.59 -33.28
CA GLY A 195 -8.77 5.01 -33.91
C GLY A 195 -7.60 5.13 -32.95
N ILE A 196 -7.85 5.36 -31.66
CA ILE A 196 -6.86 5.33 -30.57
C ILE A 196 -7.47 4.62 -29.37
N ARG A 197 -6.62 4.08 -28.48
CA ARG A 197 -7.03 3.52 -27.20
C ARG A 197 -6.54 4.44 -26.09
N MET A 198 -7.45 4.95 -25.26
CA MET A 198 -7.12 5.78 -24.11
C MET A 198 -7.50 5.02 -22.83
N PHE A 199 -6.53 4.68 -22.01
CA PHE A 199 -6.74 3.95 -20.76
C PHE A 199 -6.77 4.92 -19.58
N PRO A 200 -7.93 5.15 -18.94
CA PRO A 200 -8.01 6.03 -17.81
C PRO A 200 -7.50 5.34 -16.54
N VAL A 201 -6.64 6.02 -15.78
CA VAL A 201 -6.03 5.52 -14.55
C VAL A 201 -5.97 6.62 -13.49
N THR A 202 -6.13 6.25 -12.22
CA THR A 202 -5.83 7.17 -11.11
C THR A 202 -4.34 7.13 -10.77
N PRO A 203 -3.77 8.23 -10.27
CA PRO A 203 -2.41 8.21 -9.73
C PRO A 203 -2.27 7.16 -8.62
N PRO A 204 -1.08 6.54 -8.46
CA PRO A 204 -0.84 5.63 -7.35
C PRO A 204 -0.89 6.39 -6.01
N ALA A 205 -1.31 5.69 -4.95
CA ALA A 205 -1.43 6.25 -3.60
C ALA A 205 -0.06 6.58 -2.97
N LEU A 206 0.98 5.86 -3.37
CA LEU A 206 2.36 6.10 -2.98
C LEU A 206 3.22 6.39 -4.22
N PRO A 207 4.22 7.28 -4.12
CA PRO A 207 5.13 7.53 -5.22
C PRO A 207 5.88 6.22 -5.56
N GLY A 208 5.85 5.86 -6.84
CA GLY A 208 6.43 4.62 -7.34
C GLY A 208 6.88 4.75 -8.79
N GLY A 209 7.76 3.85 -9.22
CA GLY A 209 8.34 3.84 -10.57
C GLY A 209 7.49 3.15 -11.64
N GLY A 210 6.17 3.06 -11.46
CA GLY A 210 5.25 2.35 -12.36
C GLY A 210 4.11 3.24 -12.86
N GLN A 211 3.57 2.93 -14.04
CA GLN A 211 2.43 3.66 -14.62
C GLN A 211 1.07 3.06 -14.26
N PHE A 212 1.06 1.77 -13.90
CA PHE A 212 -0.13 1.01 -13.54
C PHE A 212 0.08 0.32 -12.18
N PRO A 213 -0.99 0.05 -11.41
CA PRO A 213 -0.89 -0.68 -10.16
C PRO A 213 -0.36 -2.13 -10.35
N VAL A 214 -0.86 -2.82 -11.37
CA VAL A 214 -0.37 -4.15 -11.76
C VAL A 214 0.75 -3.98 -12.78
N GLU A 215 1.94 -4.45 -12.45
CA GLU A 215 3.08 -4.57 -13.38
C GLU A 215 3.80 -5.90 -13.14
N PHE A 216 3.59 -6.83 -14.09
CA PHE A 216 4.09 -8.19 -14.06
C PHE A 216 5.08 -8.42 -15.22
N VAL A 217 6.30 -8.84 -14.90
CA VAL A 217 7.40 -8.96 -15.87
C VAL A 217 7.74 -10.43 -16.10
N LEU A 218 7.74 -10.81 -17.37
CA LEU A 218 8.20 -12.11 -17.86
C LEU A 218 9.60 -11.92 -18.45
N ALA A 219 10.62 -12.49 -17.83
CA ALA A 219 12.01 -12.34 -18.28
C ALA A 219 12.64 -13.71 -18.64
N SER A 220 13.41 -13.76 -19.73
CA SER A 220 14.12 -14.97 -20.16
C SER A 220 15.32 -14.63 -21.07
N THR A 221 16.17 -15.62 -21.31
CA THR A 221 17.21 -15.58 -22.37
C THR A 221 16.64 -15.89 -23.75
N ALA A 222 15.37 -16.34 -23.83
CA ALA A 222 14.69 -16.61 -25.08
C ALA A 222 14.49 -15.34 -25.94
N GLU A 223 14.19 -15.56 -27.22
CA GLU A 223 13.85 -14.47 -28.14
C GLU A 223 12.56 -13.75 -27.71
N PRO A 224 12.47 -12.42 -27.86
CA PRO A 224 11.30 -11.64 -27.45
C PRO A 224 9.97 -12.13 -28.01
N GLU A 225 9.98 -12.65 -29.24
CA GLU A 225 8.81 -13.25 -29.91
C GLU A 225 8.23 -14.43 -29.13
N GLN A 226 9.10 -15.29 -28.60
CA GLN A 226 8.68 -16.45 -27.81
C GLN A 226 8.11 -16.01 -26.47
N ILE A 227 8.75 -15.05 -25.79
CA ILE A 227 8.25 -14.49 -24.53
C ILE A 227 6.88 -13.82 -24.74
N LEU A 228 6.72 -13.07 -25.84
CA LEU A 228 5.48 -12.41 -26.21
C LEU A 228 4.34 -13.43 -26.44
N SER A 229 4.63 -14.57 -27.06
CA SER A 229 3.62 -15.62 -27.27
C SER A 229 3.01 -16.13 -25.95
N PHE A 230 3.83 -16.31 -24.92
CA PHE A 230 3.37 -16.70 -23.58
C PHE A 230 2.66 -15.55 -22.85
N ALA A 231 3.17 -14.32 -22.99
CA ALA A 231 2.54 -13.13 -22.43
C ALA A 231 1.10 -12.96 -22.96
N ASN A 232 0.88 -13.19 -24.26
CA ASN A 232 -0.46 -13.16 -24.86
C ASN A 232 -1.39 -14.24 -24.29
N GLN A 233 -0.89 -15.45 -24.03
CA GLN A 233 -1.70 -16.51 -23.40
C GLN A 233 -2.12 -16.12 -21.97
N ILE A 234 -1.20 -15.55 -21.19
CA ILE A 234 -1.49 -15.05 -19.84
C ILE A 234 -2.48 -13.87 -19.88
N GLN A 235 -2.31 -12.95 -20.84
CA GLN A 235 -3.26 -11.84 -21.05
C GLN A 235 -4.67 -12.35 -21.37
N LEU A 236 -4.80 -13.36 -22.23
CA LEU A 236 -6.10 -13.97 -22.55
C LEU A 236 -6.76 -14.59 -21.32
N ALA A 237 -6.01 -15.32 -20.50
CA ALA A 237 -6.51 -15.85 -19.22
C ALA A 237 -6.94 -14.73 -18.27
N ALA A 238 -6.16 -13.64 -18.21
CA ALA A 238 -6.48 -12.46 -17.42
C ALA A 238 -7.74 -11.73 -17.90
N MET A 239 -7.98 -11.66 -19.21
CA MET A 239 -9.21 -11.11 -19.78
C MET A 239 -10.44 -11.95 -19.40
N GLN A 240 -10.32 -13.27 -19.41
CA GLN A 240 -11.41 -14.19 -19.09
C GLN A 240 -11.77 -14.22 -17.61
N SER A 241 -10.84 -13.86 -16.73
CA SER A 241 -11.07 -13.89 -15.28
C SER A 241 -11.98 -12.77 -14.77
N GLY A 242 -12.15 -11.69 -15.54
CA GLY A 242 -12.93 -10.52 -15.13
C GLY A 242 -12.33 -9.72 -13.96
N MET A 243 -11.06 -9.97 -13.59
CA MET A 243 -10.40 -9.30 -12.48
C MET A 243 -9.74 -7.95 -12.83
N PHE A 244 -9.72 -7.59 -14.11
CA PHE A 244 -9.05 -6.39 -14.63
C PHE A 244 -10.05 -5.44 -15.28
N ALA A 245 -9.85 -4.13 -15.08
CA ALA A 245 -10.75 -3.09 -15.60
C ALA A 245 -10.73 -2.97 -17.14
N PHE A 246 -9.63 -3.41 -17.74
CA PHE A 246 -9.42 -3.54 -19.17
C PHE A 246 -8.43 -4.68 -19.43
N PRO A 247 -8.37 -5.23 -20.65
CA PRO A 247 -7.37 -6.22 -21.03
C PRO A 247 -5.96 -5.73 -20.66
N PRO A 248 -5.21 -6.45 -19.81
CA PRO A 248 -3.87 -6.02 -19.41
C PRO A 248 -3.01 -5.70 -20.63
N ILE A 249 -2.31 -4.58 -20.61
CA ILE A 249 -1.52 -4.07 -21.72
C ILE A 249 -0.18 -4.81 -21.75
N ILE A 250 0.23 -5.22 -22.94
CA ILE A 250 1.57 -5.74 -23.20
C ILE A 250 2.41 -4.63 -23.84
N ASP A 251 3.60 -4.40 -23.32
CA ASP A 251 4.50 -3.33 -23.75
C ASP A 251 5.24 -3.64 -25.06
N VAL A 252 5.61 -4.90 -25.30
CA VAL A 252 6.26 -5.36 -26.53
C VAL A 252 5.20 -5.71 -27.59
N LYS A 253 5.28 -5.06 -28.75
CA LYS A 253 4.41 -5.29 -29.91
C LYS A 253 5.23 -5.45 -31.18
N ILE A 254 4.90 -6.45 -31.99
CA ILE A 254 5.56 -6.74 -33.28
C ILE A 254 4.62 -6.35 -34.41
N ASP A 255 4.44 -5.05 -34.56
CA ASP A 255 3.50 -4.46 -35.50
C ASP A 255 4.03 -3.17 -36.13
N GLN A 256 5.30 -2.81 -35.91
CA GLN A 256 5.89 -1.60 -36.50
C GLN A 256 6.31 -1.87 -37.94
N PRO A 257 5.72 -1.19 -38.94
CA PRO A 257 6.17 -1.30 -40.31
C PRO A 257 7.54 -0.64 -40.45
N GLN A 258 8.47 -1.36 -41.09
CA GLN A 258 9.79 -0.87 -41.43
C GLN A 258 10.01 -1.05 -42.93
N ALA A 259 10.45 0.02 -43.59
CA ALA A 259 10.95 -0.03 -44.96
C ALA A 259 12.48 0.06 -44.92
N GLU A 260 13.14 -1.04 -45.27
CA GLU A 260 14.59 -1.14 -45.36
C GLU A 260 15.03 -0.83 -46.80
N LEU A 261 15.92 0.16 -46.96
CA LEU A 261 16.54 0.47 -48.24
C LEU A 261 17.80 -0.39 -48.42
N VAL A 262 17.71 -1.44 -49.23
CA VAL A 262 18.79 -2.37 -49.52
C VAL A 262 19.56 -1.90 -50.74
N LEU A 263 20.82 -1.48 -50.53
CA LEU A 263 21.72 -1.03 -51.59
C LEU A 263 22.37 -2.23 -52.30
N ASP A 264 22.29 -2.23 -53.63
CA ASP A 264 22.97 -3.18 -54.50
C ASP A 264 24.42 -2.75 -54.70
N ARG A 265 25.33 -3.39 -53.97
CA ARG A 265 26.75 -2.99 -53.92
C ARG A 265 27.43 -3.17 -55.27
N ASP A 266 27.00 -4.15 -56.07
CA ASP A 266 27.57 -4.42 -57.38
C ASP A 266 27.15 -3.32 -58.37
N LYS A 267 25.87 -2.93 -58.39
CA LYS A 267 25.41 -1.80 -59.22
C LYS A 267 26.01 -0.46 -58.82
N VAL A 268 26.22 -0.24 -57.52
CA VAL A 268 26.91 0.97 -57.03
C VAL A 268 28.35 1.01 -57.57
N ALA A 269 29.06 -0.13 -57.57
CA ALA A 269 30.41 -0.22 -58.11
C ALA A 269 30.44 -0.05 -59.65
N ASP A 270 29.53 -0.70 -60.38
CA ASP A 270 29.42 -0.64 -61.84
C ASP A 270 29.16 0.79 -62.34
N LEU A 271 28.41 1.59 -61.57
CA LEU A 271 28.12 3.00 -61.87
C LEU A 271 29.21 3.96 -61.36
N GLY A 272 30.30 3.45 -60.77
CA GLY A 272 31.40 4.25 -60.26
C GLY A 272 31.02 5.12 -59.05
N LEU A 273 30.01 4.72 -58.28
CA LEU A 273 29.53 5.45 -57.11
C LEU A 273 30.31 5.05 -55.84
N ASN A 274 30.49 6.00 -54.93
CA ASN A 274 31.04 5.74 -53.60
C ASN A 274 29.91 5.55 -52.58
N LEU A 275 29.85 4.38 -51.93
CA LEU A 275 28.86 4.08 -50.87
C LEU A 275 28.87 5.11 -49.73
N GLN A 276 30.03 5.68 -49.38
CA GLN A 276 30.13 6.73 -48.37
C GLN A 276 29.41 8.00 -48.80
N GLN A 277 29.53 8.39 -50.08
CA GLN A 277 28.85 9.55 -50.62
C GLN A 277 27.34 9.31 -50.70
N VAL A 278 26.92 8.14 -51.17
CA VAL A 278 25.50 7.74 -51.20
C VAL A 278 24.90 7.79 -49.79
N GLY A 279 25.61 7.27 -48.78
CA GLY A 279 25.18 7.34 -47.39
C GLY A 279 25.11 8.78 -46.85
N ALA A 280 26.07 9.64 -47.21
CA ALA A 280 26.08 11.05 -46.82
C ALA A 280 24.91 11.83 -47.42
N ASP A 281 24.64 11.62 -48.72
CA ASP A 281 23.51 12.24 -49.43
C ASP A 281 22.18 11.83 -48.81
N LEU A 282 21.98 10.52 -48.58
CA LEU A 282 20.76 10.01 -47.93
C LEU A 282 20.61 10.51 -46.49
N SER A 283 21.69 10.59 -45.73
CA SER A 283 21.69 11.13 -44.36
C SER A 283 21.31 12.61 -44.32
N ALA A 284 21.82 13.42 -45.26
CA ALA A 284 21.46 14.83 -45.39
C ALA A 284 20.02 15.04 -45.89
N MET A 285 19.52 14.13 -46.73
CA MET A 285 18.17 14.23 -47.30
C MET A 285 17.07 13.77 -46.34
N LEU A 286 17.30 12.68 -45.59
CA LEU A 286 16.27 11.99 -44.80
C LEU A 286 16.54 12.05 -43.29
N GLY A 287 17.80 12.02 -42.88
CA GLY A 287 18.22 11.74 -41.49
C GLY A 287 17.90 12.85 -40.48
N GLY A 288 17.60 14.08 -40.93
CA GLY A 288 17.31 15.20 -40.01
C GLY A 288 18.51 15.61 -39.15
N ASN A 289 19.71 15.22 -39.56
CA ASN A 289 20.96 15.60 -38.92
C ASN A 289 21.27 17.09 -39.19
N PHE A 290 21.87 17.77 -38.21
CA PHE A 290 22.31 19.15 -38.42
C PHE A 290 23.74 19.19 -38.94
N VAL A 291 24.02 20.11 -39.87
CA VAL A 291 25.35 20.26 -40.48
C VAL A 291 26.20 21.25 -39.70
N ASN A 292 25.61 22.37 -39.29
CA ASN A 292 26.27 23.38 -38.49
C ASN A 292 25.26 24.11 -37.59
N ARG A 293 25.78 25.09 -36.85
CA ARG A 293 24.97 26.02 -36.08
C ARG A 293 25.25 27.44 -36.51
N PHE A 294 24.26 28.31 -36.38
CA PHE A 294 24.41 29.73 -36.63
C PHE A 294 23.75 30.54 -35.52
N ASN A 295 24.20 31.78 -35.32
CA ASN A 295 23.71 32.64 -34.24
C ASN A 295 22.65 33.59 -34.77
N ILE A 296 21.48 33.61 -34.13
CA ILE A 296 20.49 34.68 -34.28
C ILE A 296 20.14 35.18 -32.88
N GLY A 297 20.31 36.48 -32.62
CA GLY A 297 19.88 37.10 -31.36
C GLY A 297 20.55 36.50 -30.11
N GLY A 298 21.83 36.10 -30.21
CA GLY A 298 22.58 35.50 -29.11
C GLY A 298 22.28 34.02 -28.86
N ARG A 299 21.37 33.40 -29.65
CA ARG A 299 21.02 31.98 -29.54
C ARG A 299 21.61 31.21 -30.71
N SER A 300 22.13 30.02 -30.42
CA SER A 300 22.72 29.12 -31.41
C SER A 300 21.66 28.16 -31.97
N TYR A 301 21.30 28.34 -33.24
CA TYR A 301 20.32 27.52 -33.97
C TYR A 301 21.01 26.47 -34.82
N LYS A 302 20.43 25.27 -34.92
CA LYS A 302 20.90 24.19 -35.79
C LYS A 302 20.40 24.43 -37.21
N VAL A 303 21.24 24.18 -38.22
CA VAL A 303 20.84 24.11 -39.63
C VAL A 303 20.69 22.64 -40.01
N ILE A 304 19.45 22.25 -40.33
CA ILE A 304 19.09 20.87 -40.66
C ILE A 304 18.65 20.84 -42.13
N PRO A 305 19.51 20.43 -43.08
CA PRO A 305 19.06 20.13 -44.43
C PRO A 305 18.15 18.90 -44.37
N GLN A 306 17.04 18.95 -45.10
CA GLN A 306 16.14 17.82 -45.26
C GLN A 306 15.27 18.03 -46.49
N ILE A 307 14.88 16.95 -47.14
CA ILE A 307 13.87 17.02 -48.21
C ILE A 307 12.53 17.47 -47.61
N ARG A 308 11.76 18.24 -48.39
CA ARG A 308 10.42 18.73 -47.99
C ARG A 308 9.53 17.55 -47.62
N ARG A 309 8.71 17.71 -46.58
CA ARG A 309 7.83 16.64 -46.07
C ARG A 309 6.98 15.97 -47.16
N MET A 310 6.44 16.75 -48.11
CA MET A 310 5.57 16.26 -49.20
C MET A 310 6.27 15.28 -50.16
N ASP A 311 7.60 15.37 -50.28
CA ASP A 311 8.40 14.55 -51.18
C ASP A 311 8.94 13.29 -50.48
N ARG A 312 8.51 13.01 -49.23
CA ARG A 312 8.94 11.87 -48.40
C ARG A 312 7.86 11.35 -47.44
N LEU A 313 6.61 11.37 -47.89
CA LEU A 313 5.46 10.86 -47.12
C LEU A 313 5.42 9.34 -47.07
N ASN A 314 5.84 8.67 -48.14
CA ASN A 314 5.87 7.21 -48.22
C ASN A 314 7.25 6.68 -48.68
N PRO A 315 7.60 5.43 -48.36
CA PRO A 315 8.89 4.85 -48.75
C PRO A 315 9.10 4.79 -50.27
N ASP A 316 8.04 4.62 -51.07
CA ASP A 316 8.18 4.52 -52.52
C ASP A 316 8.68 5.81 -53.17
N GLN A 317 8.39 6.98 -52.59
CA GLN A 317 8.94 8.26 -53.03
C GLN A 317 10.47 8.34 -52.90
N LEU A 318 11.10 7.48 -52.09
CA LEU A 318 12.56 7.41 -52.02
C LEU A 318 13.19 6.97 -53.35
N ARG A 319 12.43 6.27 -54.21
CA ARG A 319 12.86 5.82 -55.54
C ARG A 319 13.11 6.99 -56.51
N ASP A 320 12.44 8.12 -56.27
CA ASP A 320 12.49 9.33 -57.08
C ASP A 320 13.61 10.29 -56.63
N ILE A 321 14.29 9.97 -55.52
CA ILE A 321 15.43 10.74 -55.02
C ILE A 321 16.67 10.43 -55.86
N TYR A 322 17.46 11.46 -56.14
CA TYR A 322 18.72 11.33 -56.85
C TYR A 322 19.89 11.42 -55.89
N VAL A 323 20.90 10.58 -56.11
CA VAL A 323 22.19 10.64 -55.40
C VAL A 323 23.28 11.14 -56.32
N SER A 324 24.29 11.77 -55.73
CA SER A 324 25.42 12.36 -56.45
C SER A 324 26.36 11.26 -56.94
N GLY A 325 26.52 11.16 -58.25
CA GLY A 325 27.48 10.27 -58.88
C GLY A 325 28.76 10.95 -59.34
N GLY A 326 29.69 10.13 -59.86
CA GLY A 326 30.94 10.63 -60.41
C GLY A 326 30.69 11.68 -61.50
N HIS A 327 31.52 12.74 -61.52
CA HIS A 327 31.48 13.81 -62.53
C HIS A 327 30.17 14.63 -62.53
N GLY A 328 29.47 14.72 -61.39
CA GLY A 328 28.27 15.57 -61.23
C GLY A 328 27.00 15.00 -61.85
N LYS A 329 27.00 13.73 -62.27
CA LYS A 329 25.80 13.04 -62.77
C LYS A 329 24.92 12.63 -61.60
N LEU A 330 23.63 12.93 -61.70
CA LEU A 330 22.62 12.50 -60.74
C LEU A 330 22.08 11.13 -61.13
N ILE A 331 22.10 10.16 -60.21
CA ILE A 331 21.59 8.81 -60.43
C ILE A 331 20.37 8.59 -59.54
N PRO A 332 19.22 8.16 -60.09
CA PRO A 332 18.04 7.90 -59.28
C PRO A 332 18.29 6.68 -58.40
N LEU A 333 17.87 6.78 -57.14
CA LEU A 333 18.13 5.78 -56.09
C LEU A 333 17.54 4.41 -56.45
N SER A 334 16.44 4.38 -57.20
CA SER A 334 15.83 3.15 -57.73
C SER A 334 16.73 2.30 -58.62
N THR A 335 17.80 2.86 -59.20
CA THR A 335 18.76 2.11 -60.01
C THR A 335 19.65 1.22 -59.15
N ILE A 336 19.98 1.69 -57.94
CA ILE A 336 21.02 1.12 -57.07
C ILE A 336 20.48 0.59 -55.75
N ALA A 337 19.18 0.75 -55.49
CA ALA A 337 18.56 0.39 -54.23
C ALA A 337 17.19 -0.26 -54.45
N THR A 338 16.86 -1.20 -53.59
CA THR A 338 15.54 -1.82 -53.51
C THR A 338 14.95 -1.61 -52.13
N ILE A 339 13.63 -1.53 -52.01
CA ILE A 339 12.95 -1.36 -50.73
C ILE A 339 12.39 -2.71 -50.30
N ARG A 340 12.77 -3.16 -49.11
CA ARG A 340 12.23 -4.36 -48.46
C ARG A 340 11.35 -3.94 -47.29
N ASN A 341 10.09 -4.37 -47.32
CA ASN A 341 9.17 -4.10 -46.23
C ASN A 341 9.20 -5.28 -45.23
N SER A 342 9.32 -4.95 -43.95
CA SER A 342 9.26 -5.90 -42.84
C SER A 342 8.46 -5.33 -41.68
N THR A 343 8.05 -6.19 -40.74
CA THR A 343 7.44 -5.78 -39.49
C THR A 343 8.42 -6.07 -38.36
N VAL A 344 8.69 -5.09 -37.53
CA VAL A 344 9.64 -5.19 -36.42
C VAL A 344 8.98 -4.85 -35.09
N PRO A 345 9.60 -5.25 -33.95
CA PRO A 345 9.15 -4.83 -32.64
C PRO A 345 9.25 -3.31 -32.45
N ARG A 346 8.22 -2.68 -31.85
CA ARG A 346 8.26 -1.25 -31.47
C ARG A 346 9.36 -0.93 -30.46
N SER A 347 9.66 -1.89 -29.60
CA SER A 347 10.68 -1.79 -28.55
C SER A 347 11.19 -3.19 -28.20
N LEU A 348 12.46 -3.26 -27.81
CA LEU A 348 13.09 -4.46 -27.30
C LEU A 348 13.44 -4.23 -25.83
N ASN A 349 12.53 -4.63 -24.95
CA ASN A 349 12.65 -4.36 -23.52
C ASN A 349 13.53 -5.41 -22.84
N ARG A 350 14.33 -4.94 -21.88
CA ARG A 350 15.18 -5.80 -21.05
C ARG A 350 14.94 -5.52 -19.58
N PHE A 351 14.96 -6.57 -18.77
CA PHE A 351 14.82 -6.48 -17.32
C PHE A 351 15.89 -7.35 -16.65
N GLN A 352 16.68 -6.75 -15.74
CA GLN A 352 17.83 -7.41 -15.10
C GLN A 352 18.75 -8.13 -16.12
N GLN A 353 19.06 -7.46 -17.23
CA GLN A 353 19.89 -7.95 -18.35
C GLN A 353 19.28 -9.09 -19.20
N LEU A 354 18.06 -9.55 -18.90
CA LEU A 354 17.31 -10.53 -19.68
C LEU A 354 16.33 -9.85 -20.65
N ASN A 355 15.95 -10.52 -21.73
CA ASN A 355 14.83 -10.07 -22.57
C ASN A 355 13.55 -10.17 -21.74
N ALA A 356 12.69 -9.14 -21.84
CA ALA A 356 11.52 -9.06 -20.98
C ALA A 356 10.30 -8.54 -21.71
N VAL A 357 9.14 -9.07 -21.32
CA VAL A 357 7.82 -8.57 -21.70
C VAL A 357 7.07 -8.22 -20.42
N LYS A 358 6.52 -7.00 -20.35
CA LYS A 358 5.76 -6.53 -19.21
C LYS A 358 4.27 -6.53 -19.53
N ILE A 359 3.49 -7.09 -18.61
CA ILE A 359 2.04 -7.05 -18.57
C ILE A 359 1.64 -6.01 -17.52
N SER A 360 0.88 -4.99 -17.94
CA SER A 360 0.46 -3.89 -17.10
C SER A 360 -1.06 -3.74 -17.06
N GLY A 361 -1.64 -3.37 -15.91
CA GLY A 361 -3.09 -3.21 -15.85
C GLY A 361 -3.61 -2.63 -14.54
N VAL A 362 -4.94 -2.45 -14.51
CA VAL A 362 -5.67 -2.02 -13.30
C VAL A 362 -6.53 -3.19 -12.83
N ALA A 363 -6.28 -3.66 -11.62
CA ALA A 363 -7.09 -4.69 -10.98
C ALA A 363 -8.36 -4.10 -10.40
N VAL A 364 -9.49 -4.78 -10.58
CA VAL A 364 -10.77 -4.49 -9.90
C VAL A 364 -10.81 -5.17 -8.53
N ARG A 365 -10.02 -6.24 -8.36
CA ARG A 365 -9.79 -6.98 -7.12
C ARG A 365 -8.53 -6.45 -6.41
N PRO A 366 -8.31 -6.79 -5.12
CA PRO A 366 -7.08 -6.44 -4.42
C PRO A 366 -5.83 -6.82 -5.22
N LEU A 367 -4.82 -5.96 -5.20
CA LEU A 367 -3.61 -6.12 -6.01
C LEU A 367 -2.92 -7.48 -5.81
N ASP A 368 -2.89 -7.99 -4.57
CA ASP A 368 -2.31 -9.30 -4.25
C ASP A 368 -3.02 -10.46 -4.99
N GLU A 369 -4.35 -10.41 -5.08
CA GLU A 369 -5.17 -11.45 -5.72
C GLU A 369 -4.95 -11.47 -7.24
N ALA A 370 -4.91 -10.29 -7.86
CA ALA A 370 -4.62 -10.16 -9.28
C ALA A 370 -3.20 -10.67 -9.63
N LEU A 371 -2.21 -10.38 -8.79
CA LEU A 371 -0.84 -10.88 -8.98
C LEU A 371 -0.75 -12.40 -8.75
N GLN A 372 -1.38 -12.94 -7.71
CA GLN A 372 -1.41 -14.38 -7.46
C GLN A 372 -2.05 -15.15 -8.62
N PHE A 373 -3.08 -14.57 -9.24
CA PHE A 373 -3.67 -15.14 -10.45
C PHE A 373 -2.69 -15.17 -11.62
N LEU A 374 -2.03 -14.03 -11.91
CA LEU A 374 -1.03 -13.95 -12.99
C LEU A 374 0.13 -14.91 -12.75
N GLU A 375 0.61 -15.02 -11.51
CA GLU A 375 1.63 -15.98 -11.09
C GLU A 375 1.17 -17.43 -11.28
N GLY A 376 -0.06 -17.75 -10.87
CA GLY A 376 -0.64 -19.08 -11.02
C GLY A 376 -0.78 -19.50 -12.48
N GLU A 377 -1.21 -18.60 -13.36
CA GLU A 377 -1.29 -18.85 -14.80
C GLU A 377 0.10 -18.92 -15.44
N ALA A 378 1.04 -18.07 -15.01
CA ALA A 378 2.41 -18.11 -15.47
C ALA A 378 3.10 -19.45 -15.15
N VAL A 379 2.89 -20.01 -13.96
CA VAL A 379 3.43 -21.32 -13.58
C VAL A 379 2.88 -22.47 -14.45
N LYS A 380 1.64 -22.36 -14.93
CA LYS A 380 1.03 -23.38 -15.81
C LYS A 380 1.52 -23.30 -17.25
N ILE A 381 1.77 -22.07 -17.73
CA ILE A 381 2.04 -21.79 -19.15
C ILE A 381 3.54 -21.80 -19.46
N LEU A 382 4.37 -21.29 -18.53
CA LEU A 382 5.78 -21.04 -18.81
C LEU A 382 6.65 -22.30 -18.66
N PRO A 383 7.57 -22.57 -19.60
CA PRO A 383 8.55 -23.63 -19.45
C PRO A 383 9.65 -23.25 -18.46
N GLN A 384 10.48 -24.23 -18.07
CA GLN A 384 11.63 -23.98 -17.20
C GLN A 384 12.60 -22.96 -17.83
N GLY A 385 13.17 -22.07 -17.01
CA GLY A 385 14.11 -21.02 -17.45
C GLY A 385 13.51 -19.62 -17.62
N TYR A 386 12.19 -19.46 -17.41
CA TYR A 386 11.54 -18.16 -17.31
C TYR A 386 11.59 -17.64 -15.87
N VAL A 387 11.88 -16.35 -15.73
CA VAL A 387 11.93 -15.65 -14.45
C VAL A 387 10.76 -14.68 -14.40
N LEU A 388 10.00 -14.76 -13.30
CA LEU A 388 8.93 -13.82 -12.98
C LEU A 388 9.49 -12.70 -12.11
N ASP A 389 9.23 -11.46 -12.49
CA ASP A 389 9.58 -10.29 -11.70
C ASP A 389 8.47 -9.23 -11.76
N TYR A 390 8.63 -8.15 -11.01
CA TYR A 390 7.61 -7.11 -10.84
C TYR A 390 8.25 -5.73 -10.86
N THR A 391 7.48 -4.73 -11.26
CA THR A 391 7.87 -3.31 -11.15
C THR A 391 6.82 -2.52 -10.37
N GLY A 392 7.09 -1.23 -10.14
CA GLY A 392 6.13 -0.33 -9.50
C GLY A 392 5.60 -0.83 -8.14
N GLU A 393 4.30 -0.67 -7.94
CA GLU A 393 3.58 -1.06 -6.73
C GLU A 393 3.57 -2.58 -6.52
N SER A 394 3.49 -3.36 -7.61
CA SER A 394 3.52 -4.83 -7.57
C SER A 394 4.80 -5.36 -6.92
N ARG A 395 5.95 -4.77 -7.23
CA ARG A 395 7.24 -5.11 -6.59
C ARG A 395 7.26 -4.76 -5.11
N GLN A 396 6.74 -3.58 -4.75
CA GLN A 396 6.69 -3.13 -3.36
C GLN A 396 5.82 -4.07 -2.53
N LEU A 397 4.66 -4.47 -3.04
CA LEU A 397 3.78 -5.43 -2.36
C LEU A 397 4.48 -6.78 -2.11
N ARG A 398 5.15 -7.35 -3.12
CA ARG A 398 5.85 -8.64 -3.00
C ARG A 398 7.10 -8.59 -2.12
N THR A 399 7.86 -7.49 -2.17
CA THR A 399 9.12 -7.35 -1.39
C THR A 399 8.90 -6.88 0.04
N GLU A 400 7.90 -6.02 0.27
CA GLU A 400 7.62 -5.41 1.58
C GLU A 400 6.50 -6.13 2.35
N GLY A 401 5.57 -6.80 1.67
CA GLY A 401 4.40 -7.43 2.30
C GLY A 401 4.73 -8.46 3.38
N ASN A 402 5.83 -9.21 3.24
CA ASN A 402 6.24 -10.20 4.25
C ASN A 402 7.05 -9.61 5.43
N ARG A 403 7.55 -8.37 5.30
CA ARG A 403 8.37 -7.74 6.35
C ARG A 403 7.55 -7.33 7.56
N PHE A 404 6.27 -7.04 7.39
CA PHE A 404 5.38 -6.64 8.48
C PHE A 404 5.31 -7.70 9.59
N VAL A 405 5.10 -8.98 9.24
CA VAL A 405 4.97 -10.07 10.23
C VAL A 405 6.25 -10.21 11.06
N GLN A 406 7.42 -10.11 10.41
CA GLN A 406 8.72 -10.16 11.07
C GLN A 406 8.92 -8.97 12.02
N ALA A 407 8.61 -7.75 11.57
CA ALA A 407 8.71 -6.54 12.37
C ALA A 407 7.74 -6.55 13.56
N PHE A 408 6.50 -7.01 13.34
CA PHE A 408 5.48 -7.17 14.37
C PHE A 408 5.90 -8.19 15.43
N GLY A 409 6.41 -9.35 15.01
CA GLY A 409 6.93 -10.37 15.92
C GLY A 409 8.08 -9.86 16.79
N LEU A 410 9.02 -9.15 16.18
CA LEU A 410 10.13 -8.51 16.90
C LEU A 410 9.64 -7.44 17.90
N ALA A 411 8.63 -6.65 17.55
CA ALA A 411 8.01 -5.67 18.45
C ALA A 411 7.36 -6.35 19.67
N VAL A 412 6.62 -7.44 19.46
CA VAL A 412 6.01 -8.22 20.56
C VAL A 412 7.09 -8.81 21.49
N ILE A 413 8.19 -9.33 20.92
CA ILE A 413 9.32 -9.85 21.70
C ILE A 413 9.97 -8.74 22.53
N LEU A 414 10.22 -7.55 21.96
CA LEU A 414 10.82 -6.45 22.72
C LEU A 414 9.89 -5.96 23.84
N ILE A 415 8.57 -5.90 23.61
CA ILE A 415 7.62 -5.57 24.67
C ILE A 415 7.69 -6.62 25.78
N PHE A 416 7.73 -7.90 25.42
CA PHE A 416 7.86 -8.99 26.38
C PHE A 416 9.12 -8.82 27.24
N LEU A 417 10.29 -8.58 26.63
CA LEU A 417 11.55 -8.41 27.34
C LEU A 417 11.56 -7.17 28.25
N VAL A 418 11.05 -6.04 27.77
CA VAL A 418 10.97 -4.81 28.57
C VAL A 418 10.02 -4.99 29.76
N LEU A 419 8.88 -5.65 29.56
CA LEU A 419 7.97 -5.98 30.64
C LEU A 419 8.57 -7.01 31.61
N ALA A 420 9.31 -7.99 31.10
CA ALA A 420 9.97 -8.99 31.95
C ALA A 420 11.00 -8.34 32.86
N ALA A 421 11.78 -7.39 32.35
CA ALA A 421 12.70 -6.59 33.14
C ALA A 421 11.95 -5.68 34.15
N GLN A 422 10.84 -5.06 33.74
CA GLN A 422 10.06 -4.17 34.61
C GLN A 422 9.37 -4.92 35.77
N PHE A 423 8.82 -6.10 35.51
CA PHE A 423 8.11 -6.92 36.50
C PHE A 423 9.02 -7.93 37.22
N ASN A 424 10.29 -8.02 36.83
CA ASN A 424 11.23 -9.05 37.28
C ASN A 424 10.64 -10.47 37.19
N SER A 425 9.91 -10.76 36.11
CA SER A 425 9.08 -11.96 35.97
C SER A 425 8.81 -12.25 34.50
N PHE A 426 8.94 -13.51 34.07
CA PHE A 426 8.57 -13.93 32.71
C PHE A 426 7.09 -14.29 32.57
N ARG A 427 6.39 -14.54 33.70
CA ARG A 427 4.98 -14.96 33.69
C ARG A 427 4.03 -13.78 33.52
N ASP A 428 4.31 -12.67 34.18
CA ASP A 428 3.44 -11.48 34.13
C ASP A 428 3.37 -10.84 32.74
N PRO A 429 4.50 -10.65 32.01
CA PRO A 429 4.47 -10.20 30.61
C PRO A 429 3.70 -11.16 29.70
N PHE A 430 3.81 -12.47 29.94
CA PHE A 430 3.08 -13.47 29.18
C PHE A 430 1.57 -13.32 29.38
N VAL A 431 1.11 -13.15 30.64
CA VAL A 431 -0.31 -12.89 30.96
C VAL A 431 -0.81 -11.63 30.27
N ILE A 432 -0.02 -10.55 30.29
CA ILE A 432 -0.38 -9.27 29.68
C ILE A 432 -0.52 -9.44 28.17
N LEU A 433 0.50 -9.96 27.48
CA LEU A 433 0.51 -10.04 26.03
C LEU A 433 -0.53 -11.03 25.50
N THR A 434 -0.58 -12.25 26.04
CA THR A 434 -1.56 -13.25 25.58
C THR A 434 -2.99 -12.88 25.95
N GLY A 435 -3.19 -12.19 27.07
CA GLY A 435 -4.51 -11.79 27.54
C GLY A 435 -5.05 -10.51 26.94
N SER A 436 -4.27 -9.75 26.15
CA SER A 436 -4.73 -8.49 25.58
C SER A 436 -4.47 -8.36 24.08
N VAL A 437 -3.35 -8.86 23.56
CA VAL A 437 -2.92 -8.61 22.16
C VAL A 437 -3.79 -9.36 21.14
N PRO A 438 -3.99 -10.69 21.22
CA PRO A 438 -4.80 -11.42 20.23
C PRO A 438 -6.25 -10.91 20.17
N LEU A 439 -6.81 -10.52 21.32
CA LEU A 439 -8.19 -10.02 21.42
C LEU A 439 -8.34 -8.62 20.81
N ALA A 440 -7.32 -7.77 20.99
CA ALA A 440 -7.26 -6.47 20.33
C ALA A 440 -7.10 -6.61 18.81
N MET A 441 -6.23 -7.53 18.37
CA MET A 441 -6.06 -7.85 16.95
C MET A 441 -7.36 -8.35 16.35
N PHE A 442 -8.08 -9.26 17.00
CA PHE A 442 -9.41 -9.67 16.58
C PHE A 442 -10.35 -8.47 16.40
N GLY A 443 -10.42 -7.59 17.40
CA GLY A 443 -11.25 -6.38 17.35
C GLY A 443 -10.92 -5.46 16.17
N ALA A 444 -9.63 -5.28 15.86
CA ALA A 444 -9.19 -4.49 14.72
C ALA A 444 -9.46 -5.18 13.38
N MET A 445 -9.21 -6.49 13.31
CA MET A 445 -9.28 -7.26 12.07
C MET A 445 -10.71 -7.57 11.64
N ILE A 446 -11.71 -7.41 12.51
CA ILE A 446 -13.12 -7.44 12.10
C ILE A 446 -13.35 -6.47 10.93
N PHE A 447 -12.79 -5.27 11.01
CA PHE A 447 -12.95 -4.23 9.98
C PHE A 447 -12.14 -4.50 8.71
N THR A 448 -11.05 -5.27 8.80
CA THR A 448 -10.27 -5.69 7.62
C THR A 448 -10.89 -6.91 6.93
N PHE A 449 -11.37 -7.86 7.72
CA PHE A 449 -11.95 -9.11 7.25
C PHE A 449 -13.36 -8.93 6.66
N LEU A 450 -14.16 -8.02 7.25
CA LEU A 450 -15.49 -7.67 6.70
C LEU A 450 -15.40 -6.97 5.34
N LYS A 451 -14.23 -6.47 4.93
CA LYS A 451 -13.98 -6.07 3.54
C LYS A 451 -13.79 -7.34 2.71
N MET A 452 -14.91 -8.00 2.39
CA MET A 452 -14.85 -9.23 1.62
C MET A 452 -14.29 -8.95 0.21
N PRO A 453 -13.55 -9.91 -0.40
CA PRO A 453 -12.93 -9.74 -1.71
C PRO A 453 -13.90 -9.51 -2.87
N ASP A 454 -15.20 -9.69 -2.67
CA ASP A 454 -16.22 -9.63 -3.73
C ASP A 454 -16.89 -8.25 -3.88
N PRO A 455 -16.48 -7.40 -4.86
CA PRO A 455 -17.15 -6.16 -5.22
C PRO A 455 -18.63 -6.30 -5.64
N ASN A 456 -19.14 -7.51 -5.89
CA ASN A 456 -20.52 -7.71 -6.36
C ASN A 456 -21.56 -7.85 -5.23
N VAL A 457 -21.14 -7.91 -3.97
CA VAL A 457 -22.07 -7.87 -2.83
C VAL A 457 -21.97 -6.51 -2.14
N PRO A 458 -22.91 -5.57 -2.40
CA PRO A 458 -23.00 -4.35 -1.63
C PRO A 458 -23.38 -4.69 -0.18
N PHE A 459 -22.38 -4.92 0.66
CA PHE A 459 -22.58 -5.08 2.09
C PHE A 459 -22.77 -3.70 2.72
N TRP A 460 -23.55 -3.61 3.80
CA TRP A 460 -23.80 -2.36 4.54
C TRP A 460 -22.52 -1.71 5.13
N THR A 461 -21.34 -2.34 4.96
CA THR A 461 -20.07 -2.01 5.64
C THR A 461 -19.06 -1.27 4.74
N HIS A 462 -19.41 -0.88 3.52
CA HIS A 462 -18.46 -0.19 2.62
C HIS A 462 -17.81 1.07 3.24
N GLY A 463 -18.51 1.77 4.13
CA GLY A 463 -17.95 2.92 4.86
C GLY A 463 -17.14 2.58 6.13
N TRP A 464 -17.28 1.37 6.67
CA TRP A 464 -16.65 0.94 7.93
C TRP A 464 -15.74 -0.27 7.72
N THR A 465 -15.08 -0.36 6.57
CA THR A 465 -14.16 -1.46 6.26
C THR A 465 -12.87 -0.93 5.67
N THR A 466 -11.78 -1.66 5.91
CA THR A 466 -10.47 -1.33 5.34
C THR A 466 -9.78 -2.59 4.85
N THR A 467 -8.69 -2.45 4.11
CA THR A 467 -7.83 -3.57 3.68
C THR A 467 -6.66 -3.70 4.64
N MET A 468 -5.92 -4.80 4.51
CA MET A 468 -4.63 -4.96 5.14
C MET A 468 -3.56 -4.17 4.36
N ASN A 469 -3.48 -2.87 4.66
CA ASN A 469 -2.52 -1.91 4.09
C ASN A 469 -1.54 -1.35 5.12
N ILE A 470 -0.53 -0.59 4.67
CA ILE A 470 0.51 0.02 5.52
C ILE A 470 -0.11 0.81 6.70
N TYR A 471 -1.17 1.61 6.48
CA TYR A 471 -1.80 2.40 7.55
C TYR A 471 -2.51 1.51 8.59
N SER A 472 -3.21 0.47 8.14
CA SER A 472 -3.86 -0.51 9.03
C SER A 472 -2.82 -1.27 9.87
N GLN A 473 -1.67 -1.58 9.28
CA GLN A 473 -0.54 -2.24 9.94
C GLN A 473 0.08 -1.36 11.04
N VAL A 474 0.27 -0.06 10.79
CA VAL A 474 0.68 0.92 11.83
C VAL A 474 -0.34 0.97 12.96
N GLY A 475 -1.62 0.97 12.60
CA GLY A 475 -2.73 0.93 13.56
C GLY A 475 -2.65 -0.31 14.46
N LEU A 476 -2.46 -1.50 13.87
CA LEU A 476 -2.33 -2.78 14.61
C LEU A 476 -1.15 -2.77 15.57
N VAL A 477 0.02 -2.31 15.12
CA VAL A 477 1.22 -2.18 15.96
C VAL A 477 0.95 -1.24 17.13
N THR A 478 0.40 -0.06 16.85
CA THR A 478 0.09 0.95 17.87
C THR A 478 -0.91 0.40 18.88
N LEU A 479 -1.90 -0.36 18.41
CA LEU A 479 -2.90 -1.01 19.24
C LEU A 479 -2.29 -2.00 20.24
N VAL A 480 -1.26 -2.76 19.86
CA VAL A 480 -0.54 -3.66 20.79
C VAL A 480 -0.04 -2.89 22.00
N GLY A 481 0.63 -1.76 21.79
CA GLY A 481 1.16 -0.93 22.87
C GLY A 481 0.07 -0.30 23.73
N LEU A 482 -1.00 0.21 23.10
CA LEU A 482 -2.12 0.85 23.78
C LEU A 482 -2.93 -0.14 24.63
N VAL A 483 -3.23 -1.32 24.10
CA VAL A 483 -4.03 -2.32 24.80
C VAL A 483 -3.21 -3.05 25.87
N SER A 484 -1.91 -3.25 25.65
CA SER A 484 -1.02 -3.80 26.68
C SER A 484 -1.00 -2.92 27.94
N LYS A 485 -1.16 -1.59 27.82
CA LYS A 485 -1.28 -0.67 28.98
C LYS A 485 -2.41 -1.08 29.93
N ASN A 486 -3.55 -1.51 29.39
CA ASN A 486 -4.70 -1.92 30.19
C ASN A 486 -4.38 -3.21 30.97
N GLY A 487 -3.71 -4.17 30.32
CA GLY A 487 -3.24 -5.40 30.98
C GLY A 487 -2.20 -5.13 32.06
N ILE A 488 -1.21 -4.27 31.78
CA ILE A 488 -0.15 -3.86 32.72
C ILE A 488 -0.76 -3.32 34.02
N LEU A 489 -1.75 -2.43 33.93
CA LEU A 489 -2.38 -1.81 35.11
C LEU A 489 -3.07 -2.83 36.01
N ILE A 490 -3.74 -3.84 35.43
CA ILE A 490 -4.44 -4.88 36.20
C ILE A 490 -3.41 -5.79 36.88
N VAL A 491 -2.43 -6.30 36.12
CA VAL A 491 -1.45 -7.27 36.60
C VAL A 491 -0.52 -6.66 37.66
N GLU A 492 -0.05 -5.42 37.46
CA GLU A 492 0.81 -4.73 38.43
C GLU A 492 0.10 -4.55 39.78
N PHE A 493 -1.17 -4.13 39.76
CA PHE A 493 -1.92 -3.92 40.99
C PHE A 493 -2.30 -5.23 41.66
N ALA A 494 -2.60 -6.28 40.90
CA ALA A 494 -2.86 -7.60 41.44
C ALA A 494 -1.62 -8.17 42.15
N ASN A 495 -0.42 -8.02 41.55
CA ASN A 495 0.83 -8.44 42.19
C ASN A 495 1.08 -7.66 43.50
N LYS A 496 0.95 -6.33 43.49
CA LYS A 496 1.08 -5.50 44.69
C LYS A 496 0.08 -5.86 45.80
N LEU A 497 -1.14 -6.28 45.44
CA LEU A 497 -2.15 -6.71 46.41
C LEU A 497 -1.83 -8.10 46.99
N GLN A 498 -1.27 -9.02 46.19
CA GLN A 498 -0.77 -10.30 46.72
C GLN A 498 0.42 -10.11 47.66
N GLU A 499 1.34 -9.20 47.34
CA GLU A 499 2.47 -8.84 48.23
C GLU A 499 1.98 -8.27 49.57
N LYS A 500 0.78 -7.66 49.60
CA LYS A 500 0.09 -7.21 50.82
C LYS A 500 -0.68 -8.30 51.54
N GLY A 501 -0.65 -9.55 51.05
CA GLY A 501 -1.25 -10.71 51.69
C GLY A 501 -2.63 -11.12 51.17
N LEU A 502 -3.16 -10.50 50.10
CA LEU A 502 -4.43 -10.94 49.51
C LEU A 502 -4.24 -12.23 48.70
N LEU A 503 -5.26 -13.10 48.74
CA LEU A 503 -5.30 -14.29 47.90
C LEU A 503 -5.32 -13.90 46.41
N LYS A 504 -4.69 -14.72 45.55
CA LYS A 504 -4.56 -14.47 44.10
C LYS A 504 -5.86 -14.05 43.41
N ARG A 505 -6.98 -14.69 43.76
CA ARG A 505 -8.31 -14.39 43.22
C ARG A 505 -8.84 -13.03 43.70
N GLU A 506 -8.71 -12.75 44.99
CA GLU A 506 -9.19 -11.50 45.57
C GLU A 506 -8.36 -10.33 45.09
N ALA A 507 -7.04 -10.51 45.01
CA ALA A 507 -6.10 -9.53 44.49
C ALA A 507 -6.43 -9.12 43.05
N VAL A 508 -6.70 -10.06 42.14
CA VAL A 508 -7.02 -9.73 40.74
C VAL A 508 -8.40 -9.11 40.59
N HIS A 509 -9.38 -9.54 41.39
CA HIS A 509 -10.72 -8.95 41.40
C HIS A 509 -10.68 -7.49 41.87
N GLU A 510 -9.99 -7.24 42.99
CA GLU A 510 -9.84 -5.88 43.54
C GLU A 510 -8.98 -4.98 42.62
N ALA A 511 -7.92 -5.53 42.03
CA ALA A 511 -7.12 -4.82 41.02
C ALA A 511 -7.97 -4.41 39.81
N ALA A 512 -8.77 -5.32 39.27
CA ALA A 512 -9.62 -5.04 38.12
C ALA A 512 -10.68 -3.98 38.41
N ILE A 513 -11.28 -3.98 39.61
CA ILE A 513 -12.28 -2.99 40.02
C ILE A 513 -11.66 -1.61 40.25
N THR A 514 -10.54 -1.55 40.97
CA THR A 514 -9.84 -0.29 41.27
C THR A 514 -9.28 0.36 40.01
N ARG A 515 -8.86 -0.43 39.02
CA ARG A 515 -8.32 0.05 37.75
C ARG A 515 -9.35 0.29 36.65
N LEU A 516 -10.60 -0.13 36.83
CA LEU A 516 -11.67 0.07 35.84
C LEU A 516 -11.81 1.56 35.44
N ARG A 517 -11.82 2.48 36.41
CA ARG A 517 -11.97 3.92 36.13
C ARG A 517 -10.81 4.46 35.28
N PRO A 518 -9.53 4.31 35.68
CA PRO A 518 -8.41 4.73 34.84
C PRO A 518 -8.40 4.10 33.45
N ILE A 519 -8.69 2.79 33.33
CA ILE A 519 -8.68 2.07 32.06
C ILE A 519 -9.76 2.63 31.10
N LEU A 520 -10.98 2.80 31.58
CA LEU A 520 -12.07 3.38 30.78
C LEU A 520 -11.83 4.85 30.44
N MET A 521 -11.21 5.62 31.33
CA MET A 521 -10.87 7.03 31.05
C MET A 521 -9.84 7.13 29.92
N THR A 522 -8.74 6.37 29.99
CA THR A 522 -7.73 6.43 28.93
C THR A 522 -8.24 5.85 27.62
N THR A 523 -8.97 4.74 27.68
CA THR A 523 -9.52 4.10 26.48
C THR A 523 -10.57 5.00 25.83
N GLY A 524 -11.49 5.56 26.62
CA GLY A 524 -12.51 6.48 26.13
C GLY A 524 -11.91 7.75 25.53
N ALA A 525 -10.86 8.32 26.16
CA ALA A 525 -10.16 9.48 25.61
C ALA A 525 -9.47 9.16 24.28
N THR A 526 -8.78 8.03 24.18
CA THR A 526 -8.13 7.63 22.92
C THR A 526 -9.15 7.33 21.83
N ILE A 527 -10.23 6.61 22.15
CA ILE A 527 -11.33 6.36 21.20
C ILE A 527 -11.93 7.68 20.74
N ALA A 528 -12.32 8.58 21.65
CA ALA A 528 -12.91 9.87 21.30
C ALA A 528 -11.94 10.76 20.49
N GLY A 529 -10.64 10.71 20.78
CA GLY A 529 -9.63 11.46 20.04
C GLY A 529 -9.37 10.94 18.63
N HIS A 530 -9.48 9.63 18.41
CA HIS A 530 -9.25 9.00 17.10
C HIS A 530 -10.55 8.77 16.32
N PHE A 531 -11.72 8.85 16.96
CA PHE A 531 -13.02 8.68 16.33
C PHE A 531 -13.25 9.61 15.11
N PRO A 532 -12.85 10.91 15.15
CA PRO A 532 -12.96 11.76 13.98
C PRO A 532 -12.20 11.24 12.75
N LEU A 533 -11.11 10.47 12.94
CA LEU A 533 -10.35 9.88 11.84
C LEU A 533 -11.14 8.84 11.06
N THR A 534 -12.21 8.28 11.62
CA THR A 534 -13.09 7.29 10.97
C THR A 534 -14.23 7.93 10.17
N LEU A 535 -14.48 9.22 10.37
CA LEU A 535 -15.57 9.97 9.75
C LEU A 535 -15.05 10.97 8.70
N VAL A 536 -13.76 10.89 8.34
CA VAL A 536 -13.18 11.81 7.37
C VAL A 536 -13.73 11.47 5.99
N THR A 537 -14.19 12.49 5.30
CA THR A 537 -14.57 12.44 3.89
C THR A 537 -13.70 13.45 3.11
N GLY A 538 -13.45 13.18 1.84
CA GLY A 538 -12.60 14.03 1.00
C GLY A 538 -11.22 13.45 0.66
N ALA A 539 -10.34 14.33 0.18
CA ALA A 539 -8.99 13.96 -0.23
C ALA A 539 -8.17 13.41 0.96
N GLY A 540 -7.53 12.24 0.78
CA GLY A 540 -6.75 11.59 1.83
C GLY A 540 -7.60 10.94 2.93
N ALA A 541 -8.91 10.76 2.70
CA ALA A 541 -9.81 10.15 3.67
C ALA A 541 -9.55 8.65 3.83
N ALA A 542 -9.17 7.93 2.77
CA ALA A 542 -9.05 6.48 2.82
C ALA A 542 -7.90 6.04 3.76
N ALA A 543 -6.77 6.72 3.70
CA ALA A 543 -5.64 6.51 4.60
C ALA A 543 -6.00 6.79 6.07
N ARG A 544 -6.71 7.89 6.35
CA ARG A 544 -7.13 8.28 7.70
C ARG A 544 -8.17 7.32 8.28
N ASN A 545 -9.18 6.96 7.49
CA ASN A 545 -10.20 6.00 7.88
C ASN A 545 -9.58 4.62 8.14
N SER A 546 -8.58 4.20 7.35
CA SER A 546 -7.90 2.91 7.53
C SER A 546 -7.23 2.77 8.91
N ILE A 547 -6.38 3.73 9.30
CA ILE A 547 -5.73 3.70 10.62
C ILE A 547 -6.74 3.96 11.75
N GLY A 548 -7.72 4.83 11.53
CA GLY A 548 -8.75 5.17 12.50
C GLY A 548 -9.62 3.98 12.87
N LEU A 549 -10.12 3.22 11.89
CA LEU A 549 -10.99 2.06 12.11
C LEU A 549 -10.29 0.98 12.93
N VAL A 550 -9.02 0.68 12.58
CA VAL A 550 -8.20 -0.30 13.29
C VAL A 550 -7.96 0.11 14.74
N LEU A 551 -7.61 1.39 14.99
CA LEU A 551 -7.35 1.88 16.34
C LEU A 551 -8.62 1.95 17.18
N VAL A 552 -9.67 2.60 16.68
CA VAL A 552 -10.93 2.81 17.40
C VAL A 552 -11.63 1.47 17.65
N GLY A 553 -11.78 0.66 16.60
CA GLY A 553 -12.42 -0.64 16.65
C GLY A 553 -11.63 -1.63 17.51
N GLY A 554 -10.32 -1.71 17.27
CA GLY A 554 -9.41 -2.54 18.06
C GLY A 554 -9.38 -2.17 19.53
N MET A 555 -9.41 -0.88 19.88
CA MET A 555 -9.44 -0.44 21.27
C MET A 555 -10.79 -0.67 21.94
N ALA A 556 -11.90 -0.40 21.25
CA ALA A 556 -13.24 -0.59 21.81
C ALA A 556 -13.49 -2.06 22.15
N ILE A 557 -13.27 -2.95 21.18
CA ILE A 557 -13.49 -4.38 21.31
C ILE A 557 -12.38 -5.00 22.18
N GLY A 558 -11.13 -4.62 21.95
CA GLY A 558 -9.97 -5.13 22.69
C GLY A 558 -10.03 -4.79 24.18
N THR A 559 -10.48 -3.58 24.56
CA THR A 559 -10.61 -3.20 25.97
C THR A 559 -11.72 -3.99 26.66
N LEU A 560 -12.86 -4.18 25.99
CA LEU A 560 -13.94 -5.01 26.52
C LEU A 560 -13.43 -6.42 26.84
N PHE A 561 -12.74 -7.06 25.89
CA PHE A 561 -12.15 -8.37 26.12
C PHE A 561 -11.05 -8.36 27.19
N THR A 562 -10.14 -7.39 27.16
CA THR A 562 -9.01 -7.29 28.10
C THR A 562 -9.51 -7.23 29.55
N LEU A 563 -10.57 -6.46 29.82
CA LEU A 563 -11.14 -6.31 31.17
C LEU A 563 -11.63 -7.65 31.75
N PHE A 564 -12.18 -8.56 30.93
CA PHE A 564 -12.70 -9.85 31.42
C PHE A 564 -11.68 -11.01 31.30
N VAL A 565 -10.87 -10.99 30.25
CA VAL A 565 -9.97 -12.10 29.91
C VAL A 565 -8.65 -12.02 30.68
N VAL A 566 -8.06 -10.83 30.84
CA VAL A 566 -6.78 -10.68 31.58
C VAL A 566 -6.89 -11.20 33.02
N PRO A 567 -7.92 -10.87 33.82
CA PRO A 567 -8.06 -11.42 35.16
C PRO A 567 -8.14 -12.96 35.18
N SER A 568 -8.79 -13.55 34.18
CA SER A 568 -8.95 -15.00 34.08
C SER A 568 -7.63 -15.69 33.69
N ILE A 569 -6.85 -15.11 32.78
CA ILE A 569 -5.52 -15.63 32.38
C ILE A 569 -4.50 -15.43 33.49
N TYR A 570 -4.59 -14.32 34.24
CA TYR A 570 -3.80 -14.11 35.44
C TYR A 570 -4.01 -15.25 36.45
N MET A 571 -5.25 -15.70 36.67
CA MET A 571 -5.53 -16.86 37.52
C MET A 571 -4.85 -18.15 37.03
N LEU A 572 -4.72 -18.35 35.71
CA LEU A 572 -4.11 -19.53 35.12
C LEU A 572 -2.57 -19.54 35.24
N ILE A 573 -1.92 -18.40 34.95
CA ILE A 573 -0.47 -18.37 34.68
C ILE A 573 0.32 -17.60 35.72
N ALA A 574 -0.24 -16.54 36.32
CA ALA A 574 0.54 -15.66 37.21
C ALA A 574 1.08 -16.42 38.44
N LYS A 575 2.24 -15.98 38.94
CA LYS A 575 2.85 -16.58 40.12
C LYS A 575 1.97 -16.31 41.36
N ASP A 576 1.92 -17.28 42.26
CA ASP A 576 1.26 -17.13 43.56
C ASP A 576 2.30 -16.62 44.56
N HIS A 577 2.33 -15.29 44.78
CA HIS A 577 3.33 -14.66 45.63
C HIS A 577 3.09 -14.94 47.12
N MET A 578 1.89 -15.41 47.48
CA MET A 578 1.56 -15.74 48.86
C MET A 578 2.18 -17.08 49.27
N LYS A 579 2.22 -18.07 48.36
CA LYS A 579 2.91 -19.36 48.60
C LYS A 579 4.41 -19.23 48.78
N ASP A 580 5.05 -18.28 48.08
CA ASP A 580 6.47 -18.01 48.25
C ASP A 580 6.76 -17.37 49.60
N ARG A 581 5.88 -16.48 50.08
CA ARG A 581 6.03 -15.86 51.41
C ARG A 581 5.84 -16.84 52.56
N VAL A 582 4.90 -17.79 52.41
CA VAL A 582 4.74 -18.90 53.36
C VAL A 582 5.99 -19.80 53.34
N ARG A 583 6.55 -20.09 52.16
CA ARG A 583 7.81 -20.83 52.03
C ARG A 583 9.02 -20.10 52.61
N GLU A 584 9.17 -18.80 52.37
CA GLU A 584 10.25 -17.99 52.94
C GLU A 584 10.12 -17.89 54.47
N GLY A 585 8.89 -17.77 54.98
CA GLY A 585 8.62 -17.80 56.42
C GLY A 585 8.91 -19.17 57.06
N GLU A 586 8.65 -20.28 56.36
CA GLU A 586 9.01 -21.64 56.81
C GLU A 586 10.53 -21.88 56.80
N ILE A 587 11.25 -21.33 55.81
CA ILE A 587 12.71 -21.43 55.72
C ILE A 587 13.39 -20.59 56.81
N ASP A 588 12.85 -19.42 57.15
CA ASP A 588 13.37 -18.56 58.22
C ASP A 588 13.08 -19.15 59.62
N SER A 589 11.97 -19.87 59.80
CA SER A 589 11.70 -20.62 61.04
C SER A 589 12.59 -21.85 61.21
N ASP A 590 12.88 -22.59 60.13
CA ASP A 590 13.80 -23.75 60.17
C ASP A 590 15.27 -23.32 60.37
N GLY A 591 15.65 -22.12 59.91
CA GLY A 591 16.98 -21.55 60.13
C GLY A 591 17.24 -21.10 61.58
N ILE A 592 16.18 -20.73 62.31
CA ILE A 592 16.26 -20.36 63.73
C ILE A 592 16.31 -21.61 64.62
N GLU A 593 15.69 -22.73 64.24
CA GLU A 593 15.77 -24.00 64.99
C GLU A 593 17.15 -24.68 64.90
N GLN A 594 18.05 -24.29 63.99
CA GLN A 594 19.42 -24.83 63.92
C GLN A 594 20.48 -23.98 64.64
N THR A 595 20.11 -22.88 65.30
CA THR A 595 21.05 -22.00 66.03
C THR A 595 20.79 -21.81 67.53
N THR A 596 19.90 -22.64 68.12
CA THR A 596 19.78 -22.85 69.57
C THR A 596 20.08 -24.29 69.92
#